data_AF-A0A9D5ST51-F1
#
_entry.id   AF-A0A9D5ST51-F1
#
_cell.length_a   1.000
_cell.length_b   1.000
_cell.length_c   1.000
_cell.angle_alpha   90.00
_cell.angle_beta   90.00
_cell.angle_gamma   90.00
#
_symmetry.space_group_name_H-M   'P 1'
#
loop_
_entity.id
_entity.type
_entity.pdbx_description
1 polymer ?
#
loop_
_entity_poly.entity_id
_entity_poly.type
_entity_poly.pdbx_seq_one_letter_code
_entity_poly.pdbx_strand_id
1 'polypeptide(L)'
;MKGRSVRFRLALYFGGAGALTLLITLLRSIALCAAFDAEIGYFRQGALSIIIYILQALGLVAAFAPLLLFQKDELRTERAPLSTVGLVAAGAAALSLIATAAYLVVRAASAAGGSATTVAPLPLMLLAALLFAAACGYFALQFLGKPHKAAPFGYAVILAAVLLLSITYFDRYTQMNAPHKLSVHMAMLAIAVFLLYELRTFFGIARPRALAVTSAICFGVCASGGLSNLVGFLAGRYEDPLYLMADLVAVAMAFYVGARAVADLLAASTDKEEVETV
;
A
#
# COMPACT_ATOMS: atom_id res chain seq x y z
N MET A 1 27.14 -17.01 -14.98
CA MET A 1 27.46 -15.81 -14.16
C MET A 1 26.35 -14.73 -14.08
N LYS A 2 25.65 -14.34 -15.17
CA LYS A 2 24.68 -13.22 -15.21
C LYS A 2 23.61 -13.17 -14.10
N GLY A 3 22.90 -14.25 -13.79
CA GLY A 3 21.80 -14.19 -12.79
C GLY A 3 22.23 -13.97 -11.31
N ARG A 4 23.51 -14.18 -10.94
CA ARG A 4 24.00 -13.86 -9.57
C ARG A 4 24.05 -12.33 -9.39
N SER A 5 24.29 -11.59 -10.48
CA SER A 5 24.28 -10.12 -10.49
C SER A 5 22.87 -9.53 -10.38
N VAL A 6 21.85 -10.20 -10.93
CA VAL A 6 20.46 -9.70 -10.91
C VAL A 6 19.89 -9.83 -9.50
N ARG A 7 20.05 -11.01 -8.88
CA ARG A 7 19.62 -11.24 -7.49
C ARG A 7 20.27 -10.27 -6.52
N PHE A 8 21.59 -10.07 -6.62
CA PHE A 8 22.28 -9.11 -5.76
C PHE A 8 21.75 -7.68 -5.93
N ARG A 9 21.55 -7.23 -7.18
CA ARG A 9 20.96 -5.91 -7.46
C ARG A 9 19.53 -5.78 -6.95
N LEU A 10 18.69 -6.82 -7.10
CA LEU A 10 17.32 -6.84 -6.55
C LEU A 10 17.32 -6.83 -5.02
N ALA A 11 18.20 -7.60 -4.39
CA ALA A 11 18.34 -7.63 -2.94
C ALA A 11 18.81 -6.27 -2.40
N LEU A 12 19.80 -5.65 -3.05
CA LEU A 12 20.26 -4.32 -2.68
C LEU A 12 19.16 -3.26 -2.89
N TYR A 13 18.41 -3.35 -3.99
CA TYR A 13 17.31 -2.44 -4.30
C TYR A 13 16.17 -2.55 -3.27
N PHE A 14 15.60 -3.75 -3.08
CA PHE A 14 14.49 -3.95 -2.15
C PHE A 14 14.93 -3.83 -0.68
N GLY A 15 16.15 -4.27 -0.34
CA GLY A 15 16.73 -4.09 0.99
C GLY A 15 16.97 -2.62 1.31
N GLY A 16 17.52 -1.85 0.37
CA GLY A 16 17.71 -0.41 0.51
C GLY A 16 16.37 0.34 0.61
N ALA A 17 15.40 0.02 -0.25
CA ALA A 17 14.05 0.58 -0.17
C ALA A 17 13.39 0.23 1.18
N GLY A 18 13.55 -1.00 1.66
CA GLY A 18 13.08 -1.45 2.97
C GLY A 18 13.69 -0.67 4.13
N ALA A 19 15.01 -0.54 4.17
CA ALA A 19 15.73 0.20 5.20
C ALA A 19 15.36 1.68 5.22
N LEU A 20 15.28 2.32 4.05
CA LEU A 20 14.86 3.72 3.94
C LEU A 20 13.41 3.91 4.38
N THR A 21 12.52 2.99 3.98
CA THR A 21 11.11 3.01 4.43
C THR A 21 11.02 2.89 5.94
N LEU A 22 11.76 1.95 6.55
CA LEU A 22 11.79 1.80 8.01
C LEU A 22 12.27 3.07 8.71
N LEU A 23 13.35 3.69 8.22
CA LEU A 23 13.86 4.96 8.75
C LEU A 23 12.80 6.07 8.66
N ILE A 24 12.15 6.22 7.50
CA ILE A 24 11.08 7.22 7.31
C ILE A 24 9.92 6.94 8.27
N THR A 25 9.48 5.68 8.40
CA THR A 25 8.41 5.28 9.32
C THR A 25 8.75 5.68 10.75
N LEU A 26 9.96 5.34 11.22
CA LEU A 26 10.40 5.65 12.58
C LEU A 26 10.45 7.16 12.84
N LEU A 27 11.11 7.92 11.96
CA LEU A 27 11.21 9.37 12.10
C LEU A 27 9.83 10.03 12.08
N ARG A 28 8.94 9.54 11.22
CA ARG A 28 7.58 10.06 11.11
C ARG A 28 6.73 9.72 12.33
N SER A 29 6.83 8.50 12.87
CA SER A 29 6.17 8.14 14.13
C SER A 29 6.66 9.04 15.28
N ILE A 30 7.96 9.30 15.36
CA ILE A 30 8.53 10.24 16.34
C ILE A 30 7.96 11.64 16.11
N ALA A 31 7.90 12.12 14.87
CA ALA A 31 7.34 13.43 14.54
C ALA A 31 5.86 13.54 14.94
N LEU A 32 5.05 12.49 14.71
CA LEU A 32 3.65 12.44 15.13
C LEU A 32 3.52 12.53 16.65
N CYS A 33 4.43 11.91 17.40
CA CYS A 33 4.38 11.94 18.86
C CYS A 33 4.97 13.21 19.47
N ALA A 34 5.95 13.85 18.83
CA ALA A 34 6.72 14.95 19.43
C ALA A 34 6.40 16.33 18.85
N ALA A 35 6.02 16.41 17.57
CA ALA A 35 5.95 17.67 16.82
C ALA A 35 4.58 17.92 16.16
N PHE A 36 3.66 16.94 16.18
CA PHE A 36 2.32 17.12 15.64
C PHE A 36 1.43 17.89 16.61
N ASP A 37 0.90 19.00 16.12
CA ASP A 37 -0.06 19.83 16.82
C ASP A 37 -1.47 19.41 16.40
N ALA A 38 -2.20 18.74 17.29
CA ALA A 38 -3.52 18.17 16.99
C ALA A 38 -4.61 19.23 16.87
N GLU A 39 -4.46 20.38 17.53
CA GLU A 39 -5.42 21.49 17.45
C GLU A 39 -5.35 22.17 16.09
N ILE A 40 -4.13 22.40 15.60
CA ILE A 40 -3.92 23.06 14.31
C ILE A 40 -3.97 22.03 13.16
N GLY A 41 -3.65 20.75 13.41
CA GLY A 41 -3.65 19.70 12.40
C GLY A 41 -2.35 19.62 11.57
N TYR A 42 -1.24 20.15 12.06
CA TYR A 42 0.04 20.21 11.35
C TYR A 42 1.22 19.77 12.20
N PHE A 43 2.32 19.41 11.53
CA PHE A 43 3.63 19.44 12.19
C PHE A 43 4.05 20.88 12.46
N ARG A 44 4.55 21.13 13.67
CA ARG A 44 5.28 22.36 13.98
C ARG A 44 6.47 22.49 13.03
N GLN A 45 6.75 23.72 12.56
CA GLN A 45 7.93 23.97 11.75
C GLN A 45 9.19 23.58 12.53
N GLY A 46 10.03 22.74 11.92
CA GLY A 46 11.23 22.23 12.57
C GLY A 46 12.03 21.30 11.66
N ALA A 47 13.27 21.02 12.05
CA ALA A 47 14.19 20.21 11.25
C ALA A 47 13.65 18.80 10.95
N LEU A 48 12.88 18.21 11.87
CA LEU A 48 12.39 16.84 11.75
C LEU A 48 11.43 16.65 10.57
N SER A 49 10.48 17.57 10.37
CA SER A 49 9.53 17.49 9.25
C SER A 49 10.25 17.68 7.90
N ILE A 50 11.22 18.60 7.84
CA ILE A 50 12.06 18.81 6.65
C ILE A 50 12.86 17.55 6.30
N ILE A 51 13.51 16.93 7.29
CA ILE A 51 14.29 15.69 7.09
C ILE A 51 13.39 14.58 6.55
N ILE A 52 12.18 14.41 7.10
CA ILE A 52 11.22 13.41 6.61
C ILE A 52 10.87 13.65 5.14
N TYR A 53 10.59 14.89 4.74
CA TYR A 53 10.26 15.20 3.34
C TYR A 53 11.44 14.95 2.40
N ILE A 54 12.66 15.29 2.81
CA ILE A 54 13.87 15.01 2.03
C ILE A 54 14.05 13.50 1.85
N LEU A 55 13.92 12.71 2.92
CA LEU A 55 14.06 11.26 2.85
C LEU A 55 12.95 10.62 2.00
N GLN A 56 11.71 11.11 2.07
CA GLN A 56 10.63 10.67 1.20
C GLN A 56 10.90 10.99 -0.27
N ALA A 57 11.39 12.18 -0.58
CA ALA A 57 11.77 12.57 -1.94
C ALA A 57 12.91 11.70 -2.48
N LEU A 58 13.94 11.45 -1.67
CA LEU A 58 15.03 10.55 -2.01
C LEU A 58 14.54 9.11 -2.22
N GLY A 59 13.62 8.64 -1.38
CA GLY A 59 13.01 7.31 -1.53
C GLY A 59 12.19 7.19 -2.81
N LEU A 60 11.44 8.23 -3.18
CA LEU A 60 10.71 8.27 -4.43
C LEU A 60 11.66 8.22 -5.64
N VAL A 61 12.73 9.00 -5.64
CA VAL A 61 13.75 8.98 -6.70
C VAL A 61 14.42 7.61 -6.78
N ALA A 62 14.82 7.04 -5.64
CA ALA A 62 15.44 5.73 -5.56
C ALA A 62 14.53 4.60 -6.07
N ALA A 63 13.20 4.73 -5.90
CA ALA A 63 12.24 3.75 -6.42
C ALA A 63 12.24 3.65 -7.95
N PHE A 64 12.76 4.64 -8.69
CA PHE A 64 12.92 4.57 -10.14
C PHE A 64 14.21 3.87 -10.58
N ALA A 65 15.10 3.50 -9.66
CA ALA A 65 16.36 2.82 -9.97
C ALA A 65 16.19 1.55 -10.84
N PRO A 66 15.13 0.73 -10.74
CA PRO A 66 14.96 -0.42 -11.62
C PRO A 66 14.85 -0.08 -13.11
N LEU A 67 14.48 1.17 -13.44
CA LEU A 67 14.48 1.64 -14.82
C LEU A 67 15.90 1.87 -15.35
N LEU A 68 16.91 2.00 -14.50
CA LEU A 68 18.30 2.20 -14.92
C LEU A 68 19.15 0.94 -14.68
N LEU A 69 18.84 0.23 -13.59
CA LEU A 69 19.65 -0.90 -13.12
C LEU A 69 19.38 -2.21 -13.86
N PHE A 70 18.23 -2.38 -14.52
CA PHE A 70 17.86 -3.64 -15.19
C PHE A 70 17.57 -3.44 -16.67
N GLN A 71 18.05 -4.39 -17.49
CA GLN A 71 17.68 -4.47 -18.90
C GLN A 71 16.21 -4.90 -19.07
N LYS A 72 15.62 -4.63 -20.24
CA LYS A 72 14.17 -4.83 -20.50
C LYS A 72 13.69 -6.24 -20.19
N ASP A 73 14.48 -7.24 -20.53
CA ASP A 73 14.12 -8.67 -20.45
C ASP A 73 14.89 -9.40 -19.34
N GLU A 74 15.52 -8.64 -18.42
CA GLU A 74 16.33 -9.20 -17.33
C GLU A 74 15.50 -9.62 -16.12
N LEU A 75 14.27 -9.10 -16.00
CA LEU A 75 13.34 -9.43 -14.93
C LEU A 75 12.21 -10.32 -15.45
N ARG A 76 11.77 -11.27 -14.61
CA ARG A 76 10.69 -12.22 -14.94
C ARG A 76 9.39 -11.50 -15.26
N THR A 77 8.72 -11.95 -16.31
CA THR A 77 7.38 -11.49 -16.70
C THR A 77 6.27 -12.26 -15.98
N GLU A 78 6.57 -13.49 -15.57
CA GLU A 78 5.67 -14.34 -14.82
C GLU A 78 5.73 -14.04 -13.33
N ARG A 79 4.59 -14.27 -12.67
CA ARG A 79 4.41 -13.99 -11.25
C ARG A 79 4.95 -15.13 -10.41
N ALA A 80 5.87 -14.82 -9.49
CA ALA A 80 6.34 -15.81 -8.53
C ALA A 80 5.17 -16.32 -7.65
N PRO A 81 5.19 -17.57 -7.18
CA PRO A 81 4.25 -18.02 -6.15
C PRO A 81 4.47 -17.23 -4.85
N LEU A 82 3.40 -16.96 -4.09
CA LEU A 82 3.53 -16.34 -2.77
C LEU A 82 4.10 -17.34 -1.77
N SER A 83 4.98 -16.85 -0.90
CA SER A 83 5.37 -17.58 0.31
C SER A 83 4.21 -17.63 1.32
N THR A 84 4.32 -18.47 2.34
CA THR A 84 3.35 -18.54 3.45
C THR A 84 3.11 -17.17 4.09
N VAL A 85 4.17 -16.37 4.28
CA VAL A 85 4.07 -15.00 4.80
C VAL A 85 3.24 -14.11 3.87
N GLY A 86 3.45 -14.23 2.55
CA GLY A 86 2.66 -13.50 1.55
C GLY A 86 1.20 -13.90 1.51
N LEU A 87 0.89 -15.18 1.72
CA LEU A 87 -0.50 -15.64 1.85
C LEU A 87 -1.16 -15.06 3.10
N VAL A 88 -0.50 -15.10 4.26
CA VAL A 88 -1.01 -14.48 5.50
C VAL A 88 -1.23 -12.98 5.32
N ALA A 89 -0.30 -12.28 4.66
CA ALA A 89 -0.46 -10.87 4.35
C ALA A 89 -1.66 -10.60 3.42
N ALA A 90 -1.91 -11.46 2.43
CA ALA A 90 -3.13 -11.39 1.61
C ALA A 90 -4.40 -11.62 2.47
N GLY A 91 -4.38 -12.57 3.40
CA GLY A 91 -5.49 -12.77 4.35
C GLY A 91 -5.75 -11.53 5.21
N ALA A 92 -4.70 -10.90 5.73
CA ALA A 92 -4.81 -9.65 6.48
C ALA A 92 -5.37 -8.50 5.62
N ALA A 93 -4.95 -8.40 4.35
CA ALA A 93 -5.50 -7.42 3.42
C ALA A 93 -7.00 -7.66 3.20
N ALA A 94 -7.41 -8.92 2.95
CA ALA A 94 -8.83 -9.27 2.81
C ALA A 94 -9.65 -8.88 4.05
N LEU A 95 -9.14 -9.15 5.25
CA LEU A 95 -9.77 -8.78 6.51
C LEU A 95 -9.87 -7.25 6.69
N SER A 96 -8.83 -6.50 6.36
CA SER A 96 -8.85 -5.03 6.45
C SER A 96 -9.88 -4.41 5.48
N LEU A 97 -10.03 -4.99 4.28
CA LEU A 97 -10.99 -4.52 3.28
C LEU A 97 -12.44 -4.81 3.71
N ILE A 98 -12.72 -6.01 4.24
CA ILE A 98 -14.08 -6.33 4.72
C ILE A 98 -14.44 -5.54 5.99
N ALA A 99 -13.48 -5.29 6.89
CA ALA A 99 -13.67 -4.42 8.03
C ALA A 99 -13.98 -2.97 7.59
N THR A 100 -13.26 -2.46 6.60
CA THR A 100 -13.52 -1.15 6.01
C THR A 100 -14.91 -1.09 5.36
N ALA A 101 -15.32 -2.13 4.63
CA ALA A 101 -16.67 -2.21 4.07
C ALA A 101 -17.75 -2.17 5.15
N ALA A 102 -17.60 -2.98 6.20
CA ALA A 102 -18.53 -3.03 7.32
C ALA A 102 -18.63 -1.67 8.04
N TYR A 103 -17.49 -1.02 8.28
CA TYR A 103 -17.43 0.30 8.88
C TYR A 103 -18.18 1.34 8.03
N LEU A 104 -17.98 1.34 6.71
CA LEU A 104 -18.69 2.24 5.80
C LEU A 104 -20.21 2.00 5.79
N VAL A 105 -20.67 0.75 5.89
CA VAL A 105 -22.10 0.42 6.02
C VAL A 105 -22.66 0.94 7.34
N VAL A 106 -21.97 0.71 8.46
CA VAL A 106 -22.42 1.21 9.78
C VAL A 106 -22.50 2.74 9.76
N ARG A 107 -21.46 3.41 9.24
CA ARG A 107 -21.43 4.87 9.13
C ARG A 107 -22.55 5.41 8.23
N ALA A 108 -22.83 4.72 7.12
CA ALA A 108 -23.94 5.03 6.22
C ALA A 108 -25.31 4.89 6.91
N ALA A 109 -25.51 3.85 7.71
CA ALA A 109 -26.73 3.64 8.46
C ALA A 109 -26.94 4.73 9.53
N SER A 110 -25.90 5.10 10.27
CA SER A 110 -25.96 6.20 11.25
C SER A 110 -26.29 7.55 10.59
N ALA A 111 -25.72 7.81 9.42
CA ALA A 111 -26.02 9.00 8.63
C ALA A 111 -27.49 9.06 8.17
N ALA A 112 -28.05 7.94 7.72
CA ALA A 112 -29.45 7.87 7.28
C ALA A 112 -30.44 8.06 8.44
N GLY A 113 -30.06 7.68 9.66
CA GLY A 113 -30.85 7.86 10.89
C GLY A 113 -30.84 9.29 11.46
N GLY A 114 -30.21 10.26 10.76
CA GLY A 114 -30.16 11.66 11.19
C GLY A 114 -29.20 11.95 12.35
N SER A 115 -28.42 10.97 12.81
CA SER A 115 -27.54 11.09 13.98
C SER A 115 -26.09 11.41 13.64
N ALA A 116 -25.68 11.37 12.36
CA ALA A 116 -24.31 11.64 11.96
C ALA A 116 -24.22 12.73 10.88
N THR A 117 -23.40 13.75 11.13
CA THR A 117 -22.91 14.68 10.12
C THR A 117 -22.09 13.92 9.08
N THR A 118 -22.61 13.81 7.85
CA THR A 118 -21.99 13.02 6.79
C THR A 118 -20.74 13.69 6.25
N VAL A 119 -19.64 12.93 6.29
CA VAL A 119 -18.36 13.29 5.67
C VAL A 119 -18.43 13.14 4.14
N ALA A 120 -19.28 12.23 3.66
CA ALA A 120 -19.49 11.94 2.25
C ALA A 120 -20.97 11.63 1.96
N PRO A 121 -21.44 11.82 0.71
CA PRO A 121 -22.79 11.45 0.30
C PRO A 121 -23.08 9.96 0.55
N LEU A 122 -24.28 9.65 1.04
CA LEU A 122 -24.72 8.28 1.34
C LEU A 122 -24.49 7.29 0.17
N PRO A 123 -24.84 7.62 -1.09
CA PRO A 123 -24.60 6.71 -2.21
C PRO A 123 -23.12 6.38 -2.42
N LEU A 124 -22.24 7.34 -2.16
CA LEU A 124 -20.79 7.16 -2.31
C LEU A 124 -20.25 6.17 -1.28
N MET A 125 -20.70 6.28 -0.02
CA MET A 125 -20.29 5.36 1.05
C MET A 125 -20.76 3.92 0.80
N LEU A 126 -22.00 3.75 0.34
CA LEU A 126 -22.56 2.43 0.02
C LEU A 126 -21.85 1.79 -1.18
N LEU A 127 -21.58 2.57 -2.22
CA LEU A 127 -20.82 2.09 -3.37
C LEU A 127 -19.39 1.71 -2.96
N ALA A 128 -18.73 2.52 -2.13
CA ALA A 128 -17.42 2.21 -1.59
C ALA A 128 -17.45 0.91 -0.79
N ALA A 129 -18.41 0.73 0.12
CA ALA A 129 -18.57 -0.50 0.89
C ALA A 129 -18.71 -1.74 0.00
N LEU A 130 -19.54 -1.66 -1.05
CA LEU A 130 -19.70 -2.74 -2.02
C LEU A 130 -18.38 -3.07 -2.74
N LEU A 131 -17.64 -2.05 -3.18
CA LEU A 131 -16.36 -2.26 -3.86
C LEU A 131 -15.28 -2.78 -2.91
N PHE A 132 -15.25 -2.37 -1.64
CA PHE A 132 -14.37 -2.95 -0.63
C PHE A 132 -14.69 -4.43 -0.36
N ALA A 133 -15.98 -4.78 -0.29
CA ALA A 133 -16.41 -6.17 -0.16
C ALA A 133 -16.02 -7.01 -1.39
N ALA A 134 -16.17 -6.47 -2.61
CA ALA A 134 -15.72 -7.13 -3.82
C ALA A 134 -14.17 -7.23 -3.89
N ALA A 135 -13.45 -6.18 -3.49
CA ALA A 135 -11.99 -6.12 -3.43
C ALA A 135 -11.40 -7.18 -2.51
N CYS A 136 -12.10 -7.53 -1.42
CA CYS A 136 -11.74 -8.66 -0.55
C CYS A 136 -11.53 -9.96 -1.34
N GLY A 137 -12.34 -10.19 -2.38
CA GLY A 137 -12.22 -11.35 -3.27
C GLY A 137 -10.83 -11.48 -3.92
N TYR A 138 -10.17 -10.37 -4.26
CA TYR A 138 -8.83 -10.40 -4.86
C TYR A 138 -7.81 -11.04 -3.91
N PHE A 139 -7.81 -10.64 -2.65
CA PHE A 139 -6.84 -11.10 -1.66
C PHE A 139 -7.25 -12.44 -1.03
N ALA A 140 -8.54 -12.67 -0.81
CA ALA A 140 -9.06 -13.94 -0.31
C ALA A 140 -8.75 -15.10 -1.28
N LEU A 141 -8.94 -14.89 -2.58
CA LEU A 141 -8.62 -15.93 -3.58
C LEU A 141 -7.10 -16.20 -3.67
N GLN A 142 -6.26 -15.20 -3.41
CA GLN A 142 -4.82 -15.43 -3.29
C GLN A 142 -4.48 -16.22 -2.04
N PHE A 143 -5.04 -15.88 -0.89
CA PHE A 143 -4.89 -16.62 0.36
C PHE A 143 -5.32 -18.09 0.22
N LEU A 144 -6.41 -18.35 -0.51
CA LEU A 144 -6.92 -19.68 -0.81
C LEU A 144 -6.15 -20.43 -1.91
N GLY A 145 -5.02 -19.89 -2.41
CA GLY A 145 -4.20 -20.53 -3.42
C GLY A 145 -4.84 -20.58 -4.82
N LYS A 146 -5.82 -19.71 -5.12
CA LYS A 146 -6.52 -19.62 -6.41
C LYS A 146 -6.25 -18.27 -7.11
N PRO A 147 -4.98 -17.86 -7.32
CA PRO A 147 -4.66 -16.52 -7.81
C PRO A 147 -5.22 -16.23 -9.21
N HIS A 148 -5.34 -17.24 -10.08
CA HIS A 148 -5.87 -17.08 -11.44
C HIS A 148 -7.33 -16.60 -11.48
N LYS A 149 -8.12 -16.86 -10.42
CA LYS A 149 -9.50 -16.37 -10.30
C LYS A 149 -9.60 -14.98 -9.68
N ALA A 150 -8.50 -14.46 -9.13
CA ALA A 150 -8.48 -13.19 -8.40
C ALA A 150 -8.54 -11.99 -9.34
N ALA A 151 -7.98 -12.09 -10.55
CA ALA A 151 -7.81 -10.98 -11.50
C ALA A 151 -9.01 -10.03 -11.65
N PRO A 152 -10.27 -10.48 -11.88
CA PRO A 152 -11.41 -9.57 -12.02
C PRO A 152 -11.67 -8.72 -10.76
N PHE A 153 -11.40 -9.27 -9.57
CA PHE A 153 -11.59 -8.56 -8.30
C PHE A 153 -10.51 -7.51 -8.04
N GLY A 154 -9.37 -7.56 -8.73
CA GLY A 154 -8.33 -6.53 -8.57
C GLY A 154 -8.76 -5.16 -9.07
N TYR A 155 -9.68 -5.08 -10.05
CA TYR A 155 -10.28 -3.81 -10.47
C TYR A 155 -11.15 -3.21 -9.36
N ALA A 156 -11.83 -4.05 -8.57
CA ALA A 156 -12.58 -3.59 -7.41
C ALA A 156 -11.66 -2.99 -6.35
N VAL A 157 -10.45 -3.53 -6.15
CA VAL A 157 -9.43 -2.94 -5.24
C VAL A 157 -9.07 -1.52 -5.70
N ILE A 158 -8.80 -1.34 -7.00
CA ILE A 158 -8.45 -0.03 -7.58
C ILE A 158 -9.59 0.98 -7.37
N LEU A 159 -10.82 0.59 -7.73
CA LEU A 159 -11.97 1.48 -7.59
C LEU A 159 -12.30 1.77 -6.12
N ALA A 160 -12.18 0.80 -5.22
CA ALA A 160 -12.35 0.99 -3.79
C ALA A 160 -11.33 2.00 -3.23
N ALA A 161 -10.06 1.92 -3.64
CA ALA A 161 -9.04 2.87 -3.25
C ALA A 161 -9.35 4.29 -3.75
N VAL A 162 -9.82 4.44 -4.98
CA VAL A 162 -10.24 5.75 -5.54
C VAL A 162 -11.46 6.32 -4.80
N LEU A 163 -12.43 5.47 -4.45
CA LEU A 163 -13.59 5.91 -3.68
C LEU A 163 -13.23 6.30 -2.25
N LEU A 164 -12.33 5.56 -1.59
CA LEU A 164 -11.86 5.93 -0.25
C LEU A 164 -11.05 7.24 -0.28
N LEU A 165 -10.24 7.44 -1.32
CA LEU A 165 -9.57 8.72 -1.57
C LEU A 165 -10.61 9.83 -1.74
N SER A 166 -11.68 9.61 -2.50
CA SER A 166 -12.75 10.59 -2.69
C SER A 166 -13.47 10.91 -1.38
N ILE A 167 -13.85 9.90 -0.59
CA ILE A 167 -14.54 10.05 0.70
C ILE A 167 -13.67 10.87 1.67
N THR A 168 -12.39 10.50 1.79
CA THR A 168 -11.46 11.20 2.69
C THR A 168 -11.07 12.58 2.15
N TYR A 169 -11.05 12.79 0.84
CA TYR A 169 -10.81 14.11 0.23
C TYR A 169 -11.94 15.09 0.56
N PHE A 170 -13.19 14.66 0.38
CA PHE A 170 -14.37 15.47 0.68
C PHE A 170 -14.67 15.61 2.17
N ASP A 171 -13.89 14.95 3.04
CA ASP A 171 -13.94 15.19 4.47
C ASP A 171 -13.59 16.64 4.81
N ARG A 172 -14.59 17.37 5.32
CA ARG A 172 -14.47 18.78 5.70
C ARG A 172 -14.02 18.97 7.14
N TYR A 173 -14.06 17.92 7.96
CA TYR A 173 -13.72 17.98 9.38
C TYR A 173 -12.21 17.81 9.60
N THR A 174 -11.56 17.05 8.72
CA THR A 174 -10.11 16.91 8.71
C THR A 174 -9.49 17.85 7.69
N GLN A 175 -8.58 18.70 8.17
CA GLN A 175 -7.85 19.65 7.32
C GLN A 175 -7.11 18.94 6.18
N MET A 176 -7.15 19.53 4.97
CA MET A 176 -6.67 18.88 3.75
C MET A 176 -5.20 18.44 3.80
N ASN A 177 -4.40 19.19 4.52
CA ASN A 177 -2.96 19.01 4.69
C ASN A 177 -2.59 18.31 6.00
N ALA A 178 -3.57 17.77 6.73
CA ALA A 178 -3.31 16.93 7.87
C ALA A 178 -2.42 15.75 7.44
N PRO A 179 -1.30 15.47 8.13
CA PRO A 179 -0.32 14.47 7.71
C PRO A 179 -0.91 13.07 7.50
N HIS A 180 -1.84 12.67 8.36
CA HIS A 180 -2.50 11.37 8.27
C HIS A 180 -3.38 11.28 7.02
N LYS A 181 -4.17 12.32 6.72
CA LYS A 181 -5.02 12.42 5.52
C LYS A 181 -4.22 12.38 4.22
N LEU A 182 -3.17 13.20 4.11
CA LEU A 182 -2.28 13.19 2.94
C LEU A 182 -1.69 11.80 2.69
N SER A 183 -1.39 11.08 3.75
CA SER A 183 -0.73 9.77 3.63
C SER A 183 -1.67 8.67 3.24
N VAL A 184 -2.91 8.72 3.73
CA VAL A 184 -3.99 7.88 3.22
C VAL A 184 -4.20 8.13 1.72
N HIS A 185 -4.25 9.38 1.27
CA HIS A 185 -4.39 9.70 -0.16
C HIS A 185 -3.26 9.13 -1.00
N MET A 186 -2.01 9.35 -0.59
CA MET A 186 -0.84 8.84 -1.29
C MET A 186 -0.80 7.30 -1.27
N ALA A 187 -1.18 6.67 -0.16
CA ALA A 187 -1.26 5.21 -0.05
C ALA A 187 -2.32 4.62 -0.99
N MET A 188 -3.53 5.18 -1.01
CA MET A 188 -4.61 4.72 -1.90
C MET A 188 -4.23 4.87 -3.37
N LEU A 189 -3.59 6.00 -3.74
CA LEU A 189 -3.08 6.20 -5.09
C LEU A 189 -1.99 5.18 -5.45
N ALA A 190 -1.04 4.95 -4.54
CA ALA A 190 0.05 4.00 -4.76
C ALA A 190 -0.47 2.56 -4.88
N ILE A 191 -1.45 2.17 -4.06
CA ILE A 191 -2.15 0.87 -4.15
C ILE A 191 -2.81 0.73 -5.52
N ALA A 192 -3.58 1.74 -5.97
CA ALA A 192 -4.24 1.70 -7.26
C ALA A 192 -3.24 1.53 -8.41
N VAL A 193 -2.14 2.29 -8.40
CA VAL A 193 -1.09 2.20 -9.42
C VAL A 193 -0.37 0.85 -9.38
N PHE A 194 0.01 0.36 -8.20
CA PHE A 194 0.64 -0.95 -8.06
C PHE A 194 -0.28 -2.08 -8.58
N LEU A 195 -1.56 -2.09 -8.17
CA LEU A 195 -2.54 -3.08 -8.61
C LEU A 195 -2.73 -3.06 -10.14
N LEU A 196 -2.69 -1.90 -10.79
CA LEU A 196 -2.73 -1.82 -12.25
C LEU A 196 -1.57 -2.61 -12.88
N TYR A 197 -0.35 -2.45 -12.38
CA TYR A 197 0.81 -3.18 -12.91
C TYR A 197 0.81 -4.65 -12.52
N GLU A 198 0.30 -5.00 -11.34
CA GLU A 198 0.14 -6.38 -10.92
C GLU A 198 -0.90 -7.10 -11.78
N LEU A 199 -2.04 -6.49 -12.05
CA LEU A 199 -3.08 -7.03 -12.93
C LEU A 199 -2.58 -7.28 -14.36
N ARG A 200 -1.71 -6.42 -14.87
CA ARG A 200 -1.08 -6.62 -16.19
C ARG A 200 -0.30 -7.92 -16.29
N THR A 201 0.25 -8.43 -15.19
CA THR A 201 0.93 -9.74 -15.20
C THR A 201 -0.04 -10.90 -15.42
N PHE A 202 -1.29 -10.78 -14.96
CA PHE A 202 -2.32 -11.81 -15.20
C PHE A 202 -2.79 -11.85 -16.65
N PHE A 203 -2.72 -10.73 -17.36
CA PHE A 203 -3.12 -10.62 -18.77
C PHE A 203 -1.95 -10.82 -19.76
N GLY A 204 -0.78 -11.27 -19.29
CA GLY A 204 0.39 -11.52 -20.15
C GLY A 204 1.05 -10.26 -20.73
N ILE A 205 0.66 -9.06 -20.29
CA ILE A 205 1.20 -7.76 -20.75
C ILE A 205 2.11 -7.12 -19.70
N ALA A 206 2.88 -7.98 -19.02
CA ALA A 206 3.74 -7.66 -17.90
C ALA A 206 4.78 -6.58 -18.24
N ARG A 207 5.05 -5.70 -17.28
CA ARG A 207 6.09 -4.66 -17.35
C ARG A 207 6.92 -4.74 -16.07
N PRO A 208 7.82 -5.73 -15.94
CA PRO A 208 8.40 -6.10 -14.65
C PRO A 208 9.25 -5.00 -14.01
N ARG A 209 9.95 -4.19 -14.82
CA ARG A 209 10.67 -2.99 -14.34
C ARG A 209 9.71 -1.96 -13.73
N ALA A 210 8.60 -1.68 -14.40
CA ALA A 210 7.59 -0.75 -13.89
C ALA A 210 6.87 -1.32 -12.66
N LEU A 211 6.60 -2.64 -12.65
CA LEU A 211 6.06 -3.33 -11.48
C LEU A 211 7.00 -3.14 -10.27
N ALA A 212 8.31 -3.38 -10.42
CA ALA A 212 9.29 -3.19 -9.34
C ALA A 212 9.35 -1.73 -8.82
N VAL A 213 9.21 -0.74 -9.70
CA VAL A 213 9.09 0.68 -9.31
C VAL A 213 7.82 0.89 -8.48
N THR A 214 6.66 0.48 -9.02
CA THR A 214 5.37 0.68 -8.35
C THR A 214 5.24 -0.11 -7.04
N SER A 215 5.85 -1.29 -6.95
CA SER A 215 5.94 -2.07 -5.72
C SER A 215 6.75 -1.34 -4.66
N ALA A 216 7.90 -0.76 -4.99
CA ALA A 216 8.70 -0.01 -4.03
C ALA A 216 8.01 1.26 -3.56
N ILE A 217 7.37 2.01 -4.47
CA ILE A 217 6.58 3.20 -4.12
C ILE A 217 5.40 2.80 -3.22
N CYS A 218 4.61 1.79 -3.61
CA CYS A 218 3.48 1.32 -2.84
C CYS A 218 3.90 0.81 -1.47
N PHE A 219 4.94 -0.02 -1.40
CA PHE A 219 5.49 -0.48 -0.13
C PHE A 219 5.93 0.69 0.76
N GLY A 220 6.73 1.62 0.23
CA GLY A 220 7.28 2.74 0.98
C GLY A 220 6.20 3.67 1.51
N VAL A 221 5.25 4.07 0.67
CA VAL A 221 4.17 4.99 1.06
C VAL A 221 3.19 4.31 2.02
N CYS A 222 2.79 3.07 1.75
CA CYS A 222 1.84 2.37 2.60
C CYS A 222 2.43 1.99 3.98
N ALA A 223 3.69 1.55 4.02
CA ALA A 223 4.36 1.23 5.28
C ALA A 223 4.61 2.51 6.09
N SER A 224 5.23 3.53 5.48
CA SER A 224 5.56 4.76 6.21
C SER A 224 4.35 5.57 6.58
N GLY A 225 3.34 5.64 5.72
CA GLY A 225 2.04 6.26 6.02
C GLY A 225 1.30 5.46 7.08
N GLY A 226 0.88 4.24 6.73
CA GLY A 226 -0.01 3.43 7.57
C GLY A 226 0.55 3.10 8.95
N LEU A 227 1.82 2.65 9.05
CA LEU A 227 2.38 2.28 10.36
C LEU A 227 2.57 3.50 11.27
N SER A 228 3.06 4.62 10.72
CA SER A 228 3.27 5.82 11.55
C SER A 228 1.95 6.45 11.97
N ASN A 229 0.96 6.44 11.07
CA ASN A 229 -0.40 6.85 11.36
C ASN A 229 -1.00 5.98 12.48
N LEU A 230 -0.91 4.65 12.41
CA LEU A 230 -1.36 3.77 13.51
C LEU A 230 -0.72 4.14 14.85
N VAL A 231 0.58 4.46 14.88
CA VAL A 231 1.24 4.94 16.10
C VAL A 231 0.61 6.26 16.56
N GLY A 232 0.35 7.19 15.66
CA GLY A 232 -0.35 8.45 15.96
C GLY A 232 -1.76 8.24 16.51
N PHE A 233 -2.54 7.33 15.93
CA PHE A 233 -3.88 6.98 16.40
C PHE A 233 -3.83 6.38 17.81
N LEU A 234 -2.94 5.40 18.04
CA LEU A 234 -2.74 4.78 19.35
C LEU A 234 -2.24 5.77 20.41
N ALA A 235 -1.49 6.79 20.00
CA ALA A 235 -1.05 7.89 20.85
C ALA A 235 -2.12 8.98 21.06
N GLY A 236 -3.34 8.79 20.56
CA GLY A 236 -4.45 9.75 20.72
C GLY A 236 -4.27 11.05 19.94
N ARG A 237 -3.46 11.06 18.87
CA ARG A 237 -3.19 12.26 18.06
C ARG A 237 -4.30 12.60 17.07
N TYR A 238 -5.08 11.60 16.68
CA TYR A 238 -6.29 11.76 15.89
C TYR A 238 -7.21 10.57 16.16
N GLU A 239 -8.52 10.78 16.06
CA GLU A 239 -9.52 9.83 16.57
C GLU A 239 -10.52 9.34 15.52
N ASP A 240 -10.51 9.88 14.29
CA ASP A 240 -11.49 9.47 13.27
C ASP A 240 -11.24 8.03 12.80
N PRO A 241 -12.18 7.09 13.06
CA PRO A 241 -11.98 5.68 12.73
C PRO A 241 -11.91 5.40 11.23
N LEU A 242 -12.34 6.30 10.35
CA LEU A 242 -12.19 6.13 8.90
C LEU A 242 -10.72 6.13 8.49
N TYR A 243 -9.92 7.02 9.09
CA TYR A 243 -8.48 7.04 8.81
C TYR A 243 -7.81 5.80 9.40
N LEU A 244 -8.23 5.34 10.59
CA LEU A 244 -7.77 4.06 11.13
C LEU A 244 -8.03 2.89 10.16
N MET A 245 -9.24 2.79 9.60
CA MET A 245 -9.56 1.73 8.63
C MET A 245 -8.67 1.84 7.37
N ALA A 246 -8.46 3.06 6.86
CA ALA A 246 -7.59 3.29 5.72
C ALA A 246 -6.12 2.94 6.01
N ASP A 247 -5.63 3.25 7.22
CA ASP A 247 -4.29 2.93 7.68
C ASP A 247 -4.09 1.42 7.81
N LEU A 248 -5.09 0.69 8.33
CA LEU A 248 -5.07 -0.79 8.39
C LEU A 248 -4.99 -1.41 6.99
N VAL A 249 -5.75 -0.89 6.03
CA VAL A 249 -5.65 -1.31 4.62
C VAL A 249 -4.25 -1.02 4.07
N ALA A 250 -3.70 0.18 4.30
CA ALA A 250 -2.35 0.53 3.86
C ALA A 250 -1.30 -0.40 4.46
N VAL A 251 -1.35 -0.68 5.76
CA VAL A 251 -0.40 -1.58 6.43
C VAL A 251 -0.49 -2.99 5.88
N ALA A 252 -1.70 -3.54 5.73
CA ALA A 252 -1.88 -4.87 5.16
C ALA A 252 -1.35 -4.93 3.72
N MET A 253 -1.58 -3.88 2.93
CA MET A 253 -1.02 -3.74 1.59
C MET A 253 0.51 -3.65 1.59
N ALA A 254 1.12 -2.95 2.54
CA ALA A 254 2.57 -2.89 2.66
C ALA A 254 3.17 -4.28 2.92
N PHE A 255 2.59 -5.07 3.83
CA PHE A 255 3.03 -6.43 4.07
C PHE A 255 2.85 -7.32 2.83
N TYR A 256 1.72 -7.19 2.14
CA TYR A 256 1.44 -7.93 0.92
C TYR A 256 2.45 -7.63 -0.19
N VAL A 257 2.70 -6.35 -0.48
CA VAL A 257 3.65 -5.90 -1.51
C VAL A 257 5.08 -6.26 -1.12
N GLY A 258 5.44 -6.12 0.15
CA GLY A 258 6.75 -6.55 0.66
C GLY A 258 6.98 -8.05 0.48
N ALA A 259 5.99 -8.88 0.83
CA ALA A 259 6.07 -10.32 0.62
C ALA A 259 6.13 -10.70 -0.87
N ARG A 260 5.46 -9.93 -1.73
CA ARG A 260 5.57 -10.06 -3.19
C ARG A 260 6.99 -9.77 -3.69
N ALA A 261 7.59 -8.67 -3.25
CA ALA A 261 8.97 -8.32 -3.61
C ALA A 261 9.97 -9.40 -3.17
N VAL A 262 9.77 -9.99 -1.98
CA VAL A 262 10.58 -11.12 -1.49
C VAL A 262 10.38 -12.37 -2.36
N ALA A 263 9.14 -12.68 -2.74
CA ALA A 263 8.85 -13.81 -3.62
C ALA A 263 9.56 -13.66 -4.99
N ASP A 264 9.51 -12.46 -5.58
CA ASP A 264 10.19 -12.17 -6.84
C ASP A 264 11.72 -12.27 -6.70
N LEU A 265 12.28 -11.84 -5.57
CA LEU A 265 13.70 -11.97 -5.25
C LEU A 265 14.15 -13.45 -5.14
N LEU A 266 13.32 -14.29 -4.50
CA LEU A 266 13.59 -15.72 -4.36
C LEU A 266 13.44 -16.46 -5.69
N ALA A 267 12.42 -16.12 -6.49
CA ALA A 267 12.22 -16.69 -7.81
C ALA A 267 13.35 -16.34 -8.80
N ALA A 268 14.03 -15.20 -8.62
CA ALA A 268 15.24 -14.87 -9.37
C ALA A 268 16.45 -15.76 -9.01
N SER A 269 16.37 -16.57 -7.95
CA SER A 269 17.43 -17.49 -7.54
C SER A 269 17.30 -18.91 -8.11
N THR A 270 16.08 -19.36 -8.43
CA THR A 270 15.77 -20.73 -8.90
C THR A 270 16.00 -20.93 -10.40
N ASP A 271 15.89 -19.90 -11.24
CA ASP A 271 16.08 -19.99 -12.70
C ASP A 271 17.53 -20.38 -13.12
N LYS A 272 18.44 -20.63 -12.17
CA LYS A 272 19.80 -21.10 -12.41
C LYS A 272 20.01 -22.58 -12.17
N GLU A 273 19.27 -23.20 -11.25
CA GLU A 273 19.51 -24.60 -10.91
C GLU A 273 19.00 -25.52 -12.03
N GLU A 274 17.90 -25.18 -12.71
CA GLU A 274 17.38 -25.98 -13.83
C GLU A 274 18.23 -25.90 -15.11
N VAL A 275 19.02 -24.83 -15.30
CA VAL A 275 19.86 -24.65 -16.51
C VAL A 275 21.23 -25.32 -16.36
N GLU A 276 21.68 -25.58 -15.13
CA GLU A 276 22.94 -26.31 -14.86
C GLU A 276 22.74 -27.84 -14.75
N THR A 277 21.49 -28.34 -14.85
CA THR A 277 21.14 -29.77 -14.77
C THR A 277 20.69 -30.41 -16.09
N VAL A 278 20.90 -29.76 -17.23
CA VAL A 278 20.62 -30.32 -18.58
C VAL A 278 21.90 -30.42 -19.40
#